data_AF-A0A7R9M9E5-F1
#
_entry.id   AF-A0A7R9M9E5-F1
#
_cell.length_a   1.000
_cell.length_b   1.000
_cell.length_c   1.000
_cell.angle_alpha   90.00
_cell.angle_beta   90.00
_cell.angle_gamma   90.00
#
_symmetry.space_group_name_H-M   'P 1'
#
loop_
_entity.id
_entity.type
_entity.pdbx_description
1 polymer ?
#
loop_
_entity_poly.entity_id
_entity_poly.type
_entity_poly.pdbx_seq_one_letter_code
_entity_poly.pdbx_strand_id
1 'polypeptide(L)'
;MLSFSLLAHWLACIWYVIAVEEIELNPINWDVGWLHQLSSKLGYETVTNNLTDFSSYITALYFTTSSLTSVGFGNVSANTDAEKVFSILIMLIGALMHAVVFGASIPVPKCNVTAIIQRMYARRSQYQTRLRDLKDFFKLHQIPKQLRQRMTDYFQTTWSLNNGIDHNEVSIFFAHFLVNVFQSLMASGYTRQVLQK
;
A
#
# COMPACT_ATOMS: atom_id res chain seq x y z
N MET A 1 3.18 -6.97 -0.52
CA MET A 1 3.62 -8.25 -1.13
C MET A 1 2.85 -9.41 -0.52
N LEU A 2 2.93 -9.66 0.79
CA LEU A 2 2.12 -10.72 1.44
C LEU A 2 0.60 -10.55 1.28
N SER A 3 0.10 -9.31 1.38
CA SER A 3 -1.32 -9.01 1.17
C SER A 3 -1.81 -9.33 -0.25
N PHE A 4 -0.93 -9.22 -1.25
CA PHE A 4 -1.22 -9.56 -2.63
C PHE A 4 -1.31 -11.07 -2.82
N SER A 5 -0.34 -11.81 -2.30
CA SER A 5 -0.33 -13.28 -2.33
C SER A 5 -1.55 -13.88 -1.62
N LEU A 6 -1.96 -13.30 -0.48
CA LEU A 6 -3.16 -13.75 0.23
C LEU A 6 -4.44 -13.50 -0.57
N LEU A 7 -4.57 -12.33 -1.21
CA LEU A 7 -5.71 -12.03 -2.08
C LEU A 7 -5.76 -12.98 -3.29
N ALA A 8 -4.62 -13.21 -3.95
CA ALA A 8 -4.53 -14.12 -5.08
C ALA A 8 -4.91 -15.56 -4.71
N HIS A 9 -4.49 -16.02 -3.53
CA HIS A 9 -4.90 -17.32 -2.98
C HIS A 9 -6.40 -17.39 -2.74
N TRP A 10 -7.01 -16.38 -2.10
CA TRP A 10 -8.45 -16.35 -1.86
C TRP A 10 -9.25 -16.39 -3.16
N LEU A 11 -8.88 -15.57 -4.14
CA LEU A 11 -9.53 -15.57 -5.45
C LEU A 11 -9.34 -16.91 -6.18
N ALA A 12 -8.17 -17.57 -6.03
CA ALA A 12 -7.92 -18.88 -6.63
C ALA A 12 -8.80 -19.97 -6.01
N CYS A 13 -8.98 -19.95 -4.68
CA CYS A 13 -9.87 -20.88 -4.00
C CYS A 13 -11.32 -20.68 -4.42
N ILE A 14 -11.79 -19.42 -4.52
CA ILE A 14 -13.15 -19.13 -5.00
C ILE A 14 -13.32 -19.60 -6.45
N TRP A 15 -12.33 -19.37 -7.31
CA TRP A 15 -12.33 -19.83 -8.70
C TRP A 15 -12.47 -21.36 -8.81
N TYR A 16 -11.75 -22.09 -7.97
CA TYR A 16 -11.82 -23.53 -7.91
C TYR A 16 -13.18 -24.02 -7.39
N VAL A 17 -13.72 -23.41 -6.33
CA VAL A 17 -15.04 -23.76 -5.79
C VAL A 17 -16.15 -23.54 -6.81
N ILE A 18 -16.13 -22.43 -7.56
CA ILE A 18 -17.10 -22.18 -8.64
C ILE A 18 -17.07 -23.31 -9.68
N ALA A 19 -15.87 -23.77 -10.05
CA ALA A 19 -15.71 -24.85 -11.02
C ALA A 19 -16.27 -26.19 -10.52
N VAL A 20 -16.04 -26.51 -9.24
CA VAL A 20 -16.56 -27.73 -8.60
C VAL A 20 -18.08 -27.68 -8.52
N GLU A 21 -18.65 -26.57 -8.05
CA GLU A 21 -20.10 -26.37 -7.97
C GLU A 21 -20.78 -26.46 -9.35
N GLU A 22 -20.18 -25.90 -10.40
CA GLU A 22 -20.73 -26.01 -11.76
C GLU A 22 -20.75 -27.45 -12.30
N ILE A 23 -19.76 -28.27 -11.90
CA ILE A 23 -19.72 -29.70 -12.25
C ILE A 23 -20.78 -30.48 -11.48
N GLU A 24 -21.00 -30.17 -10.20
CA GLU A 24 -22.03 -30.82 -9.39
C GLU A 24 -23.45 -30.48 -9.84
N LEU A 25 -23.69 -29.23 -10.27
CA LEU A 25 -24.99 -28.77 -10.78
C LEU A 25 -25.32 -29.35 -12.17
N ASN A 26 -24.31 -29.66 -12.99
CA ASN A 26 -24.47 -30.20 -14.34
C ASN A 26 -23.74 -31.55 -14.52
N PRO A 27 -24.23 -32.64 -13.91
CA PRO A 27 -23.53 -33.93 -13.90
C PRO A 27 -23.51 -34.67 -15.25
N ILE A 28 -24.29 -34.22 -16.25
CA ILE A 28 -24.43 -34.88 -17.55
C ILE A 28 -23.81 -34.00 -18.64
N ASN A 29 -22.66 -34.43 -19.17
CA ASN A 29 -21.98 -33.89 -20.36
C ASN A 29 -21.55 -32.41 -20.29
N TRP A 30 -21.11 -31.92 -19.13
CA TRP A 30 -20.56 -30.57 -19.02
C TRP A 30 -19.07 -30.53 -19.44
N ASP A 31 -18.81 -30.31 -20.73
CA ASP A 31 -17.47 -30.29 -21.32
C ASP A 31 -16.84 -28.89 -21.43
N VAL A 32 -17.58 -27.87 -21.02
CA VAL A 32 -17.27 -26.46 -21.30
C VAL A 32 -16.36 -25.84 -20.24
N GLY A 33 -16.50 -26.22 -18.96
CA GLY A 33 -15.81 -25.59 -17.83
C GLY A 33 -14.27 -25.65 -17.91
N TRP A 34 -13.58 -24.69 -17.28
CA TRP A 34 -12.11 -24.61 -17.36
C TRP A 34 -11.43 -25.85 -16.76
N LEU A 35 -12.01 -26.44 -15.71
CA LEU A 35 -11.46 -27.61 -15.04
C LEU A 35 -11.55 -28.87 -15.93
N HIS A 36 -12.61 -28.99 -16.74
CA HIS A 36 -12.75 -30.04 -17.74
C HIS A 36 -11.75 -29.87 -18.90
N GLN A 37 -11.56 -28.64 -19.38
CA GLN A 37 -10.51 -28.38 -20.38
C GLN A 37 -9.11 -28.68 -19.84
N LEU A 38 -8.85 -28.43 -18.56
CA LEU A 38 -7.59 -28.79 -17.91
C LEU A 38 -7.42 -30.31 -17.85
N SER A 39 -8.45 -31.06 -17.46
CA SER A 39 -8.37 -32.54 -17.42
C SER A 39 -8.11 -33.11 -18.80
N SER A 40 -8.80 -32.58 -19.84
CA SER A 40 -8.61 -32.97 -21.24
C SER A 40 -7.18 -32.71 -21.72
N LYS A 41 -6.61 -31.53 -21.41
CA LYS A 41 -5.21 -31.19 -21.76
C LYS A 41 -4.19 -32.09 -21.07
N LEU A 42 -4.49 -32.58 -19.87
CA LEU A 42 -3.64 -33.50 -19.12
C LEU A 42 -3.87 -34.98 -19.47
N GLY A 43 -4.86 -35.28 -20.34
CA GLY A 43 -5.17 -36.64 -20.77
C GLY A 43 -5.97 -37.46 -19.76
N TYR A 44 -6.69 -36.82 -18.84
CA TYR A 44 -7.54 -37.50 -17.87
C TYR A 44 -8.98 -37.66 -18.40
N GLU A 45 -9.50 -38.89 -18.39
CA GLU A 45 -10.84 -39.22 -18.89
C GLU A 45 -11.99 -38.74 -18.00
N THR A 46 -11.75 -38.54 -16.70
CA THR A 46 -12.77 -38.05 -15.76
C THR A 46 -12.19 -37.02 -14.80
N VAL A 47 -12.89 -35.90 -14.65
CA VAL A 47 -12.53 -34.77 -13.78
C VAL A 47 -12.50 -35.20 -12.30
N THR A 48 -13.37 -36.14 -11.92
CA THR A 48 -13.70 -36.48 -10.53
C THR A 48 -12.73 -37.44 -9.83
N ASN A 49 -11.95 -38.25 -10.56
CA ASN A 49 -11.14 -39.31 -9.93
C ASN A 49 -9.63 -39.16 -10.11
N ASN A 50 -9.14 -38.39 -11.10
CA ASN A 50 -7.73 -38.42 -11.50
C ASN A 50 -7.03 -37.06 -11.54
N LEU A 51 -7.76 -35.94 -11.40
CA LEU A 51 -7.13 -34.64 -11.26
C LEU A 51 -6.51 -34.53 -9.86
N THR A 52 -5.21 -34.32 -9.80
CA THR A 52 -4.54 -33.99 -8.54
C THR A 52 -4.99 -32.61 -8.07
N ASP A 53 -5.53 -32.51 -6.85
CA ASP A 53 -5.95 -31.26 -6.21
C ASP A 53 -4.88 -30.17 -6.32
N PHE A 54 -3.61 -30.58 -6.29
CA PHE A 54 -2.46 -29.70 -6.47
C PHE A 54 -2.37 -29.07 -7.87
N SER A 55 -2.58 -29.84 -8.95
CA SER A 55 -2.51 -29.31 -10.33
C SER A 55 -3.62 -28.30 -10.60
N SER A 56 -4.83 -28.61 -10.13
CA SER A 56 -6.00 -27.73 -10.20
C SER A 56 -5.76 -26.43 -9.42
N TYR A 57 -5.21 -26.54 -8.21
CA TYR A 57 -4.87 -25.37 -7.38
C TYR A 57 -3.79 -24.49 -8.02
N ILE A 58 -2.70 -25.09 -8.53
CA ILE A 58 -1.62 -24.33 -9.19
C ILE A 58 -2.13 -23.62 -10.43
N THR A 59 -3.01 -24.27 -11.21
CA THR A 59 -3.61 -23.68 -12.41
C THR A 59 -4.57 -22.55 -12.05
N ALA A 60 -5.39 -22.72 -11.01
CA ALA A 60 -6.26 -21.65 -10.49
C ALA A 60 -5.45 -20.45 -10.00
N LEU A 61 -4.38 -20.69 -9.22
CA LEU A 61 -3.51 -19.63 -8.73
C LEU A 61 -2.77 -18.92 -9.88
N TYR A 62 -2.35 -19.66 -10.89
CA TYR A 62 -1.74 -19.11 -12.10
C TYR A 62 -2.72 -18.21 -12.87
N PHE A 63 -3.97 -18.63 -13.03
CA PHE A 63 -5.02 -17.85 -13.68
C PHE A 63 -5.32 -16.56 -12.90
N THR A 64 -5.53 -16.64 -11.58
CA THR A 64 -5.83 -15.45 -10.77
C THR A 64 -4.66 -14.50 -10.68
N THR A 65 -3.43 -15.02 -10.53
CA THR A 65 -2.23 -14.17 -10.47
C THR A 65 -1.97 -13.48 -11.81
N SER A 66 -2.11 -14.19 -12.94
CA SER A 66 -1.91 -13.59 -14.27
C SER A 66 -2.99 -12.58 -14.63
N SER A 67 -4.24 -12.78 -14.19
CA SER A 67 -5.34 -11.83 -14.36
C SER A 67 -5.16 -10.60 -13.47
N LEU A 68 -4.78 -10.80 -12.20
CA LEU A 68 -4.58 -9.73 -11.23
C LEU A 68 -3.39 -8.83 -11.59
N THR A 69 -2.33 -9.40 -12.17
CA THR A 69 -1.17 -8.67 -12.70
C THR A 69 -1.40 -8.08 -14.10
N SER A 70 -2.58 -8.27 -14.69
CA SER A 70 -2.93 -7.82 -16.05
C SER A 70 -2.01 -8.37 -17.15
N VAL A 71 -1.38 -9.54 -16.94
CA VAL A 71 -0.55 -10.21 -17.95
C VAL A 71 -1.42 -11.01 -18.93
N GLY A 72 -2.37 -11.79 -18.41
CA GLY A 72 -3.43 -12.43 -19.20
C GLY A 72 -2.96 -13.34 -20.34
N PHE A 73 -2.24 -14.43 -20.04
CA PHE A 73 -1.69 -15.35 -21.06
C PHE A 73 -2.74 -16.12 -21.88
N GLY A 74 -3.99 -16.23 -21.40
CA GLY A 74 -5.10 -16.82 -22.17
C GLY A 74 -5.07 -18.34 -22.36
N ASN A 75 -4.14 -19.05 -21.73
CA ASN A 75 -4.04 -20.52 -21.74
C ASN A 75 -5.12 -21.22 -20.88
N VAL A 76 -5.66 -20.50 -19.89
CA VAL A 76 -6.84 -20.88 -19.08
C VAL A 76 -7.85 -19.76 -19.27
N SER A 77 -9.04 -20.11 -19.73
CA SER A 77 -10.11 -19.16 -20.04
C SER A 77 -11.39 -19.54 -19.33
N ALA A 78 -12.15 -18.49 -18.96
CA ALA A 78 -13.53 -18.63 -18.53
C ALA A 78 -14.41 -18.96 -19.74
N ASN A 79 -15.11 -20.09 -19.68
CA ASN A 79 -15.96 -20.58 -20.75
C ASN A 79 -17.43 -20.49 -20.37
N THR A 80 -17.78 -20.74 -19.10
CA THR A 80 -19.15 -20.58 -18.58
C THR A 80 -19.46 -19.12 -18.25
N ASP A 81 -20.74 -18.79 -18.15
CA ASP A 81 -21.14 -17.41 -17.85
C ASP A 81 -20.81 -17.03 -16.40
N ALA A 82 -20.89 -17.98 -15.46
CA ALA A 82 -20.44 -17.78 -14.07
C ALA A 82 -18.94 -17.53 -14.01
N GLU A 83 -18.15 -18.34 -14.73
CA GLU A 83 -16.70 -18.19 -14.86
C GLU A 83 -16.32 -16.81 -15.45
N LYS A 84 -17.04 -16.36 -16.49
CA LYS A 84 -16.78 -15.07 -17.15
C LYS A 84 -17.09 -13.89 -16.24
N VAL A 85 -18.22 -13.92 -15.54
CA VAL A 85 -18.59 -12.88 -14.56
C VAL A 85 -17.52 -12.76 -13.50
N PHE A 86 -17.05 -13.88 -12.95
CA PHE A 86 -16.00 -13.87 -11.94
C PHE A 86 -14.65 -13.37 -12.49
N SER A 87 -14.31 -13.72 -13.72
CA SER A 87 -13.09 -13.23 -14.38
C SER A 87 -13.11 -11.72 -14.57
N ILE A 88 -14.25 -11.14 -14.96
CA ILE A 88 -14.44 -9.67 -15.05
C ILE A 88 -14.21 -9.02 -13.67
N LEU A 89 -14.71 -9.63 -12.59
CA LEU A 89 -14.51 -9.13 -11.23
C LEU A 89 -13.03 -9.14 -10.83
N ILE A 90 -12.28 -10.21 -11.13
CA ILE A 90 -10.83 -10.27 -10.86
C ILE A 90 -10.09 -9.17 -11.62
N MET A 91 -10.41 -8.99 -12.91
CA MET A 91 -9.78 -7.95 -13.73
C MET A 91 -10.04 -6.55 -13.17
N LEU A 92 -11.26 -6.27 -12.70
CA LEU A 92 -11.60 -4.99 -12.07
C LEU A 92 -10.84 -4.79 -10.74
N ILE A 93 -10.73 -5.84 -9.93
CA ILE A 93 -9.93 -5.81 -8.68
C ILE A 93 -8.43 -5.60 -9.00
N GLY A 94 -7.90 -6.24 -10.04
CA GLY A 94 -6.52 -6.06 -10.49
C GLY A 94 -6.24 -4.64 -10.99
N ALA A 95 -7.15 -4.08 -11.79
CA ALA A 95 -7.06 -2.70 -12.25
C ALA A 95 -7.07 -1.71 -11.09
N LEU A 96 -7.98 -1.88 -10.12
CA LEU A 96 -8.03 -1.07 -8.90
C LEU A 96 -6.76 -1.25 -8.06
N MET A 97 -6.21 -2.46 -7.97
CA MET A 97 -4.98 -2.72 -7.26
C MET A 97 -3.79 -2.00 -7.90
N HIS A 98 -3.63 -2.09 -9.23
CA HIS A 98 -2.61 -1.34 -9.96
C HIS A 98 -2.80 0.18 -9.77
N ALA A 99 -4.03 0.68 -9.81
CA ALA A 99 -4.33 2.10 -9.55
C ALA A 99 -3.89 2.55 -8.14
N VAL A 100 -4.08 1.71 -7.12
CA VAL A 100 -3.63 1.98 -5.74
C VAL A 100 -2.11 1.94 -5.62
N VAL A 101 -1.43 1.01 -6.31
CA VAL A 101 0.04 0.91 -6.31
C VAL A 101 0.69 2.12 -7.00
N PHE A 102 0.12 2.57 -8.12
CA PHE A 102 0.66 3.68 -8.93
C PHE A 102 0.16 5.08 -8.54
N GLY A 103 -0.76 5.20 -7.58
CA GLY A 103 -1.01 6.48 -6.89
C GLY A 103 -2.28 7.25 -7.28
N ALA A 104 -3.32 6.59 -7.78
CA ALA A 104 -4.62 7.26 -7.99
C ALA A 104 -5.45 7.29 -6.70
N SER A 105 -5.64 8.51 -6.20
CA SER A 105 -6.38 8.93 -5.00
C SER A 105 -7.84 8.47 -4.96
N ILE A 106 -8.12 7.21 -4.62
CA ILE A 106 -9.46 6.80 -4.18
C ILE A 106 -9.41 6.61 -2.66
N PRO A 107 -10.30 7.25 -1.89
CA PRO A 107 -10.36 7.12 -0.44
C PRO A 107 -10.92 5.73 -0.07
N VAL A 108 -10.09 4.71 -0.21
CA VAL A 108 -10.33 3.39 0.35
C VAL A 108 -9.29 3.17 1.45
N PRO A 109 -9.69 2.79 2.67
CA PRO A 109 -8.77 2.64 3.80
C PRO A 109 -7.95 1.36 3.60
N LYS A 110 -6.86 1.42 2.82
CA LYS A 110 -5.84 0.37 2.81
C LYS A 110 -4.45 0.99 2.82
N CYS A 111 -3.64 0.49 3.73
CA CYS A 111 -2.28 0.94 4.04
C CYS A 111 -1.48 1.22 2.77
N ASN A 112 -1.25 2.50 2.55
CA ASN A 112 -0.50 3.01 1.41
C ASN A 112 1.00 2.80 1.64
N VAL A 113 1.62 1.87 0.91
CA VAL A 113 3.08 1.66 0.92
C VAL A 113 3.80 2.94 0.44
N THR A 114 3.18 3.71 -0.45
CA THR A 114 3.67 5.03 -0.88
C THR A 114 3.65 6.04 0.26
N ALA A 115 2.70 5.97 1.20
CA ALA A 115 2.72 6.77 2.42
C ALA A 115 3.83 6.32 3.39
N ILE A 116 4.15 5.03 3.44
CA ILE A 116 5.25 4.50 4.26
C ILE A 116 6.60 4.88 3.65
N ILE A 117 6.78 4.76 2.33
CA ILE A 117 7.96 5.20 1.58
C ILE A 117 8.11 6.72 1.67
N GLN A 118 7.03 7.49 1.49
CA GLN A 118 7.04 8.94 1.72
C GLN A 118 7.39 9.26 3.17
N ARG A 119 6.92 8.52 4.18
CA ARG A 119 7.34 8.68 5.58
C ARG A 119 8.82 8.28 5.81
N MET A 120 9.31 7.25 5.11
CA MET A 120 10.71 6.79 5.15
C MET A 120 11.66 7.78 4.48
N TYR A 121 11.26 8.37 3.34
CA TYR A 121 12.03 9.34 2.58
C TYR A 121 11.72 10.80 2.97
N ALA A 122 10.70 11.08 3.77
CA ALA A 122 10.37 12.44 4.24
C ALA A 122 11.58 13.06 4.96
N ARG A 123 12.25 12.27 5.82
CA ARG A 123 13.44 12.73 6.55
C ARG A 123 14.62 13.04 5.61
N ARG A 124 14.82 12.26 4.55
CA ARG A 124 15.88 12.48 3.53
C ARG A 124 15.51 13.61 2.56
N SER A 125 14.23 13.76 2.23
CA SER A 125 13.69 14.77 1.33
C SER A 125 13.71 16.16 1.96
N GLN A 126 13.36 16.27 3.25
CA GLN A 126 13.50 17.50 4.02
C GLN A 126 14.97 17.94 4.12
N TYR A 127 15.87 17.00 4.42
CA TYR A 127 17.32 17.26 4.42
C TYR A 127 17.81 17.80 3.08
N GLN A 128 17.46 17.12 1.97
CA GLN A 128 17.84 17.51 0.61
C GLN A 128 17.26 18.89 0.22
N THR A 129 16.04 19.20 0.62
CA THR A 129 15.39 20.48 0.32
C THR A 129 16.10 21.63 1.04
N ARG A 130 16.33 21.50 2.35
CA ARG A 130 17.06 22.52 3.13
C ARG A 130 18.50 22.71 2.62
N LEU A 131 19.15 21.64 2.16
CA LEU A 131 20.49 21.72 1.56
C LEU A 131 20.51 22.42 0.20
N ARG A 132 19.44 22.33 -0.59
CA ARG A 132 19.30 23.09 -1.84
C ARG A 132 19.14 24.57 -1.53
N ASP A 133 18.24 24.92 -0.60
CA ASP A 133 18.03 26.31 -0.19
C ASP A 133 19.33 26.95 0.34
N LEU A 134 20.10 26.23 1.15
CA LEU A 134 21.41 26.67 1.66
C LEU A 134 22.42 26.90 0.52
N LYS A 135 22.47 25.99 -0.46
CA LYS A 135 23.34 26.13 -1.63
C LYS A 135 22.94 27.32 -2.51
N ASP A 136 21.65 27.59 -2.64
CA ASP A 136 21.15 28.73 -3.39
C ASP A 136 21.43 30.06 -2.66
N PHE A 137 21.33 30.08 -1.32
CA PHE A 137 21.78 31.21 -0.50
C PHE A 137 23.28 31.51 -0.70
N PHE A 138 24.13 30.48 -0.75
CA PHE A 138 25.57 30.64 -0.99
C PHE A 138 25.90 31.19 -2.38
N LYS A 139 25.09 30.84 -3.39
CA LYS A 139 25.22 31.39 -4.75
C LYS A 139 24.80 32.85 -4.79
N LEU A 140 23.68 33.20 -4.15
CA LEU A 140 23.14 34.56 -4.15
C LEU A 140 24.06 35.56 -3.43
N HIS A 141 24.61 35.18 -2.28
CA HIS A 141 25.49 36.06 -1.47
C HIS A 141 26.98 35.93 -1.80
N GLN A 142 27.36 35.19 -2.86
CA GLN A 142 28.76 34.96 -3.28
C GLN A 142 29.71 34.61 -2.13
N ILE A 143 29.30 33.66 -1.28
CA ILE A 143 30.07 33.30 -0.09
C ILE A 143 31.38 32.58 -0.48
N PRO A 144 32.55 32.99 0.04
CA PRO A 144 33.84 32.38 -0.26
C PRO A 144 33.88 30.89 0.12
N LYS A 145 34.60 30.07 -0.67
CA LYS A 145 34.58 28.60 -0.60
C LYS A 145 34.89 28.03 0.79
N GLN A 146 35.82 28.65 1.54
CA GLN A 146 36.18 28.18 2.88
C GLN A 146 35.04 28.32 3.89
N LEU A 147 34.28 29.41 3.83
CA LEU A 147 33.14 29.65 4.73
C LEU A 147 31.95 28.76 4.37
N ARG A 148 31.75 28.52 3.07
CA ARG A 148 30.74 27.58 2.56
C ARG A 148 30.92 26.17 3.10
N GLN A 149 32.16 25.69 3.14
CA GLN A 149 32.49 24.35 3.60
C GLN A 149 32.20 24.21 5.09
N ARG A 150 32.67 25.18 5.90
CA ARG A 150 32.37 25.23 7.34
C ARG A 150 30.86 25.28 7.64
N MET A 151 30.09 26.07 6.91
CA MET A 151 28.65 26.14 7.10
C MET A 151 27.93 24.85 6.71
N THR A 152 28.39 24.16 5.68
CA THR A 152 27.82 22.86 5.27
C THR A 152 28.14 21.78 6.30
N ASP A 153 29.38 21.73 6.82
CA ASP A 153 29.80 20.77 7.85
C ASP A 153 29.08 21.01 9.18
N TYR A 154 28.88 22.26 9.57
CA TYR A 154 28.07 22.64 10.73
C TYR A 154 26.61 22.21 10.54
N PHE A 155 26.02 22.46 9.37
CA PHE A 155 24.65 22.05 9.07
C PHE A 155 24.47 20.53 9.09
N GLN A 156 25.43 19.77 8.56
CA GLN A 156 25.43 18.30 8.61
C GLN A 156 25.53 17.77 10.04
N THR A 157 26.40 18.35 10.86
CA THR A 157 26.61 17.97 12.26
C THR A 157 25.35 18.25 13.09
N THR A 158 24.77 19.44 12.95
CA THR A 158 23.53 19.82 13.65
C THR A 158 22.35 18.96 13.19
N TRP A 159 22.22 18.66 11.90
CA TRP A 159 21.16 17.80 11.38
C TRP A 159 21.28 16.35 11.88
N SER A 160 22.50 15.82 11.95
CA SER A 160 22.80 14.51 12.52
C SER A 160 22.43 14.40 14.00
N LEU A 161 22.65 15.47 14.76
CA LEU A 161 22.36 15.52 16.20
C LEU A 161 20.87 15.73 16.48
N ASN A 162 20.19 16.59 15.71
CA ASN A 162 18.81 16.99 15.99
C ASN A 162 17.72 16.21 15.26
N ASN A 163 18.07 15.35 14.29
CA ASN A 163 17.09 14.54 13.53
C ASN A 163 15.91 15.35 12.92
N GLY A 164 16.05 16.67 12.75
CA GLY A 164 15.01 17.57 12.26
C GLY A 164 14.07 18.17 13.31
N ILE A 165 14.37 18.07 14.61
CA ILE A 165 13.65 18.80 15.66
C ILE A 165 14.31 20.16 15.85
N ASP A 166 13.58 21.23 15.55
CA ASP A 166 14.07 22.60 15.71
C ASP A 166 13.99 22.98 17.21
N HIS A 167 15.13 23.15 17.88
CA HIS A 167 15.14 23.54 19.31
C HIS A 167 14.39 24.85 19.55
N ASN A 168 14.33 25.74 18.55
CA ASN A 168 13.58 26.98 18.62
C ASN A 168 12.05 26.77 18.54
N GLU A 169 11.55 25.83 17.72
CA GLU A 169 10.11 25.53 17.70
C GLU A 169 9.67 24.88 19.01
N VAL A 170 10.48 23.98 19.58
CA VAL A 170 10.17 23.34 20.87
C VAL A 170 10.23 24.37 22.01
N SER A 171 11.19 25.29 22.00
CA SER A 171 11.30 26.33 23.03
C SER A 171 10.16 27.34 22.97
N ILE A 172 9.72 27.72 21.76
CA ILE A 172 8.56 28.60 21.55
C ILE A 172 7.26 27.88 21.94
N PHE A 173 7.09 26.62 21.54
CA PHE A 173 5.93 25.81 21.91
C PHE A 173 5.85 25.59 23.42
N PHE A 174 6.97 25.30 24.08
CA PHE A 174 7.03 25.10 25.52
C PHE A 174 6.80 26.42 26.29
N ALA A 175 7.35 27.54 25.82
CA ALA A 175 7.06 28.86 26.39
C ALA A 175 5.57 29.22 26.28
N HIS A 176 4.96 28.97 25.11
CA HIS A 176 3.53 29.22 24.89
C HIS A 176 2.64 28.28 25.71
N PHE A 177 3.04 27.01 25.87
CA PHE A 177 2.36 26.03 26.73
C PHE A 177 2.41 26.46 28.20
N LEU A 178 3.56 26.90 28.71
CA LEU A 178 3.69 27.40 30.09
C LEU A 178 2.85 28.64 30.33
N VAL A 179 2.80 29.60 29.39
CA VAL A 179 1.96 30.80 29.51
C VAL A 179 0.48 30.43 29.56
N ASN A 180 0.03 29.51 28.70
CA ASN A 180 -1.37 29.07 28.67
C ASN A 180 -1.77 28.26 29.91
N VAL A 181 -0.88 27.41 30.42
CA VAL A 181 -1.09 26.68 31.68
C VAL A 181 -1.13 27.66 32.86
N PHE A 182 -0.24 28.65 32.90
CA PHE A 182 -0.22 29.66 33.95
C PHE A 182 -1.47 30.56 33.92
N GLN A 183 -1.93 30.97 32.74
CA GLN A 183 -3.19 31.69 32.58
C GLN A 183 -4.40 30.85 32.99
N SER A 184 -4.42 29.55 32.66
CA SER A 184 -5.48 28.63 33.07
C SER A 184 -5.51 28.41 34.59
N LEU A 185 -4.33 28.28 35.22
CA LEU A 185 -4.20 28.17 36.67
C LEU A 185 -4.60 29.47 37.39
N MET A 186 -4.23 30.63 36.84
CA MET A 186 -4.66 31.94 37.35
C MET A 186 -6.18 32.12 37.18
N ALA A 187 -6.75 31.75 36.03
CA ALA A 187 -8.20 31.79 35.81
C ALA A 187 -8.97 30.86 36.76
N SER A 188 -8.42 29.66 37.04
CA SER A 188 -8.99 28.69 37.99
C SER A 188 -8.76 29.06 39.46
N GLY A 189 -7.73 29.84 39.78
CA GLY A 189 -7.43 30.31 41.13
C GLY A 189 -8.17 31.60 41.51
N TYR A 190 -8.35 32.51 40.55
CA TYR A 190 -8.99 33.81 40.79
C TYR A 190 -10.52 33.71 40.90
N THR A 191 -11.15 32.78 40.19
CA THR A 191 -12.61 32.53 40.31
C THR A 191 -13.01 31.87 41.63
N ARG A 192 -12.09 31.21 42.35
CA ARG A 192 -12.42 30.59 43.65
C ARG A 192 -12.37 31.55 44.85
N GLN A 193 -11.65 32.66 44.78
CA GLN A 193 -11.59 33.62 45.89
C GLN A 193 -12.68 34.71 45.86
N VAL A 194 -13.26 35.01 44.70
CA VAL A 194 -14.34 36.03 44.57
C VAL A 194 -15.74 35.44 44.85
N LEU A 195 -15.90 34.10 44.89
CA LEU A 195 -17.17 33.43 45.19
C LEU A 195 -17.32 32.97 46.65
N GLN A 196 -16.35 33.25 47.54
CA GLN A 196 -16.43 32.82 48.95
C GLN A 196 -16.05 33.88 50.02
N LYS A 197 -15.88 35.16 49.67
CA LYS A 197 -15.82 36.22 50.70
C LYS A 197 -16.20 37.59 50.17
#